data_AF-A0A3M6T596-F1
#
_entry.id   AF-A0A3M6T596-F1
#
_cell.length_a   1.000
_cell.length_b   1.000
_cell.length_c   1.000
_cell.angle_alpha   90.00
_cell.angle_beta   90.00
_cell.angle_gamma   90.00
#
_symmetry.space_group_name_H-M   'P 1'
#
loop_
_entity.id
_entity.type
_entity.pdbx_description
1 polymer ?
#
loop_
_entity_poly.entity_id
_entity_poly.type
_entity_poly.pdbx_seq_one_letter_code
_entity_poly.pdbx_strand_id
1 'polypeptide(L)'
;MALWPSALPDNIQELIAFMSPFCLRLDKNGQIVRFAYNNHVRDSVVLNSTPEETVQLYEAYLTLGKMLREPANQIEHKMVPGDMITFNNSRVLHGRSAFTVQGGQSRFLRGIYLDWDIMYSRMRVLAKKLNIPLSY
;
A
#
# COMPACT_ATOMS: atom_id res chain seq x y z
N MET A 1 -2.90 8.24 -4.24
CA MET A 1 -3.00 6.82 -3.83
C MET A 1 -2.38 5.99 -4.94
N ALA A 2 -1.63 4.95 -4.61
CA ALA A 2 -1.07 4.04 -5.59
C ALA A 2 -1.68 2.65 -5.41
N LEU A 3 -2.10 2.06 -6.53
CA LEU A 3 -2.63 0.70 -6.60
C LEU A 3 -1.55 -0.26 -7.09
N TRP A 4 -1.78 -1.55 -6.89
CA TRP A 4 -0.90 -2.57 -7.48
C TRP A 4 -0.91 -2.43 -9.01
N PRO A 5 0.26 -2.41 -9.68
CA PRO A 5 0.35 -2.21 -11.10
C PRO A 5 -0.41 -3.26 -11.91
N SER A 6 -1.13 -2.83 -12.95
CA SER A 6 -1.82 -3.74 -13.87
C SER A 6 -0.89 -4.31 -14.95
N ALA A 7 0.15 -3.56 -15.32
CA ALA A 7 1.23 -4.02 -16.19
C ALA A 7 2.42 -4.42 -15.31
N LEU A 8 2.82 -5.68 -15.40
CA LEU A 8 3.92 -6.26 -14.62
C LEU A 8 5.07 -6.62 -15.57
N PRO A 9 6.33 -6.38 -15.18
CA PRO A 9 7.48 -6.79 -15.98
C PRO A 9 7.58 -8.33 -16.03
N ASP A 10 8.26 -8.85 -17.04
CA ASP A 10 8.40 -10.30 -17.26
C ASP A 10 9.06 -11.02 -16.06
N ASN A 11 9.93 -10.32 -15.32
CA ASN A 11 10.60 -10.83 -14.12
C ASN A 11 9.82 -10.57 -12.82
N ILE A 12 8.54 -10.22 -12.85
CA ILE A 12 7.77 -9.84 -11.66
C ILE A 12 7.77 -10.91 -10.56
N GLN A 13 7.78 -12.20 -10.92
CA GLN A 13 7.80 -13.28 -9.94
C GLN A 13 9.10 -13.31 -9.13
N GLU A 14 10.23 -13.05 -9.79
CA GLU A 14 11.53 -12.92 -9.14
C GLU A 14 11.55 -11.69 -8.22
N LEU A 15 11.05 -10.55 -8.71
CA LEU A 15 10.92 -9.33 -7.90
C LEU A 15 10.05 -9.55 -6.65
N ILE A 16 8.92 -10.25 -6.79
CA ILE A 16 8.03 -10.59 -5.68
C ILE A 16 8.76 -11.49 -4.67
N ALA A 17 9.51 -12.49 -5.13
CA ALA A 17 10.26 -13.39 -4.26
C ALA A 17 11.29 -12.62 -3.41
N PHE A 18 12.04 -11.70 -4.02
CA PHE A 18 13.00 -10.86 -3.29
C PHE A 18 12.34 -9.87 -2.33
N MET A 19 11.15 -9.38 -2.65
CA MET A 19 10.43 -8.39 -1.84
C MET A 19 9.56 -9.01 -0.73
N SER A 20 9.18 -10.28 -0.84
CA SER A 20 8.30 -10.96 0.12
C SER A 20 8.84 -11.05 1.56
N PRO A 21 10.15 -11.11 1.82
CA PRO A 21 10.64 -11.06 3.20
C PRO A 21 10.53 -9.64 3.82
N PHE A 22 10.37 -8.60 2.99
CA PHE A 22 10.59 -7.21 3.41
C PHE A 22 9.34 -6.34 3.32
N CYS A 23 8.65 -6.34 2.17
CA CYS A 23 7.55 -5.41 1.90
C CYS A 23 6.30 -6.06 1.30
N LEU A 24 6.35 -7.32 0.86
CA LEU A 24 5.18 -8.07 0.40
C LEU A 24 4.88 -9.23 1.33
N ARG A 25 3.62 -9.56 1.55
CA ARG A 25 3.24 -10.82 2.22
C ARG A 25 2.40 -11.62 1.26
N LEU A 26 2.78 -12.88 1.07
CA LEU A 26 2.04 -13.84 0.26
C LEU A 26 1.20 -14.76 1.14
N ASP A 27 0.09 -15.27 0.61
CA ASP A 27 -0.63 -16.40 1.19
C ASP A 27 -0.01 -17.75 0.76
N LYS A 28 -0.64 -18.84 1.21
CA LYS A 28 -0.23 -20.22 0.86
C LYS A 28 -0.31 -20.55 -0.63
N ASN A 29 -1.02 -19.74 -1.42
CA ASN A 29 -1.18 -19.91 -2.85
C ASN A 29 -0.26 -18.96 -3.64
N GLY A 30 0.61 -18.20 -2.98
CA GLY A 30 1.49 -17.22 -3.60
C GLY A 30 0.79 -15.89 -3.96
N GLN A 31 -0.43 -15.64 -3.49
CA GLN A 31 -1.13 -14.38 -3.75
C GLN A 31 -0.72 -13.30 -2.76
N ILE A 32 -0.56 -12.06 -3.23
CA ILE A 32 -0.23 -10.92 -2.38
C ILE A 32 -1.41 -10.56 -1.49
N VAL A 33 -1.24 -10.71 -0.17
CA VAL A 33 -2.25 -10.40 0.84
C VAL A 33 -1.91 -9.16 1.68
N ARG A 34 -0.67 -8.68 1.62
CA ARG A 34 -0.30 -7.42 2.24
C ARG A 34 0.85 -6.76 1.50
N PHE A 35 0.77 -5.46 1.44
CA PHE A 35 1.81 -4.59 0.94
C PHE A 35 2.22 -3.59 2.02
N ALA A 36 3.50 -3.62 2.40
CA ALA A 36 4.11 -2.82 3.45
C ALA A 36 5.31 -2.06 2.89
N TYR A 37 5.05 -0.96 2.20
CA TYR A 37 6.08 -0.12 1.57
C TYR A 37 6.05 1.28 2.17
N ASN A 38 6.97 1.55 3.11
CA ASN A 38 7.14 2.87 3.71
C ASN A 38 8.62 3.17 3.92
N ASN A 39 9.19 3.97 3.02
CA ASN A 39 10.61 4.26 3.01
C ASN A 39 11.11 5.04 4.25
N HIS A 40 10.23 5.81 4.91
CA HIS A 40 10.62 6.66 6.05
C HIS A 40 10.87 5.90 7.35
N VAL A 41 10.30 4.71 7.48
CA VAL A 41 10.43 3.85 8.67
C VAL A 41 11.15 2.55 8.34
N ARG A 42 11.69 2.43 7.11
CA ARG A 42 12.48 1.28 6.70
C ARG A 42 13.81 1.34 7.46
N ASP A 43 14.11 0.27 8.17
CA ASP A 43 15.38 0.14 8.88
C ASP A 43 16.55 0.00 7.90
N SER A 44 17.76 0.38 8.34
CA SER A 44 19.01 0.07 7.66
C SER A 44 19.36 -1.42 7.76
N VAL A 45 18.68 -2.14 8.64
CA VAL A 45 18.86 -3.56 8.91
C VAL A 45 18.41 -4.42 7.72
N VAL A 46 19.31 -4.53 6.74
CA VAL A 46 19.43 -5.68 5.85
C VAL A 46 20.51 -6.62 6.43
N LEU A 47 20.49 -6.83 7.76
CA LEU A 47 21.65 -7.33 8.53
C LEU A 47 22.10 -8.76 8.17
N ASN A 48 21.34 -9.50 7.37
CA ASN A 48 21.63 -10.89 7.02
C ASN A 48 21.81 -11.15 5.52
N SER A 49 21.91 -10.12 4.67
CA SER A 49 22.14 -10.30 3.22
C SER A 49 23.60 -10.09 2.82
N THR A 50 24.03 -10.78 1.76
CA THR A 50 25.31 -10.49 1.09
C THR A 50 25.26 -9.14 0.36
N PRO A 51 26.42 -8.56 -0.03
CA PRO A 51 26.44 -7.37 -0.88
C PRO A 51 25.63 -7.54 -2.17
N GLU A 52 25.72 -8.69 -2.81
CA GLU A 52 25.01 -9.02 -4.06
C GLU A 52 23.50 -9.07 -3.85
N GLU A 53 23.04 -9.77 -2.80
CA GLU A 53 21.62 -9.84 -2.42
C GLU A 53 21.07 -8.46 -2.06
N THR A 54 21.89 -7.62 -1.43
CA THR A 54 21.53 -6.23 -1.10
C THR A 54 21.27 -5.44 -2.37
N VAL A 55 22.16 -5.53 -3.37
CA VAL A 55 21.98 -4.84 -4.66
C VAL A 55 20.69 -5.29 -5.33
N GLN A 56 20.45 -6.61 -5.43
CA GLN A 56 19.24 -7.17 -6.02
C GLN A 56 17.97 -6.70 -5.30
N LEU A 57 17.98 -6.66 -3.97
CA LEU A 57 16.86 -6.15 -3.18
C LEU A 57 16.56 -4.67 -3.52
N TYR A 58 17.59 -3.82 -3.62
CA TYR A 58 17.40 -2.42 -3.97
C TYR A 58 16.95 -2.24 -5.42
N GLU A 59 17.46 -3.03 -6.37
CA GLU A 59 16.98 -3.04 -7.76
C GLU A 59 15.49 -3.38 -7.83
N ALA A 60 15.05 -4.41 -7.10
CA ALA A 60 13.64 -4.77 -7.03
C ALA A 60 12.79 -3.69 -6.36
N TYR A 61 13.25 -3.16 -5.23
CA TYR A 61 12.58 -2.10 -4.47
C TYR A 61 12.43 -0.81 -5.28
N LEU A 62 13.45 -0.43 -6.06
CA LEU A 62 13.43 0.73 -6.94
C LEU A 62 12.52 0.50 -8.16
N THR A 63 12.55 -0.70 -8.74
CA THR A 63 11.68 -1.08 -9.85
C THR A 63 10.21 -0.98 -9.45
N LEU A 64 9.83 -1.59 -8.32
CA LEU A 64 8.51 -1.44 -7.74
C LEU A 64 8.18 0.04 -7.47
N GLY A 65 9.10 0.78 -6.88
CA GLY A 65 8.92 2.21 -6.61
C GLY A 65 8.65 3.04 -7.88
N LYS A 66 9.29 2.70 -9.01
CA LYS A 66 9.01 3.31 -10.31
C LYS A 66 7.63 2.93 -10.81
N MET A 67 7.28 1.64 -10.81
CA MET A 67 5.97 1.16 -11.24
C MET A 67 4.82 1.83 -10.48
N LEU A 68 4.95 1.97 -9.16
CA LEU A 68 3.94 2.64 -8.32
C LEU A 68 3.75 4.13 -8.64
N ARG A 69 4.76 4.77 -9.23
CA ARG A 69 4.72 6.18 -9.64
C ARG A 69 4.23 6.36 -11.07
N GLU A 70 4.02 5.29 -11.84
CA GLU A 70 3.41 5.40 -13.16
C GLU A 70 1.99 5.97 -13.05
N PRO A 71 1.61 6.98 -13.87
CA PRO A 71 0.30 7.61 -13.79
C PRO A 71 -0.87 6.62 -13.87
N ALA A 72 -0.71 5.53 -14.64
CA ALA A 72 -1.72 4.47 -14.75
C ALA A 72 -2.02 3.75 -13.42
N ASN A 73 -1.09 3.80 -12.46
CA ASN A 73 -1.21 3.16 -11.15
C ASN A 73 -1.56 4.16 -10.04
N GLN A 74 -1.72 5.44 -10.38
CA GLN A 74 -2.00 6.51 -9.43
C GLN A 74 -3.44 7.02 -9.52
N ILE A 75 -4.02 7.26 -8.35
CA ILE A 75 -5.27 8.01 -8.19
C ILE A 75 -4.96 9.25 -7.36
N GLU A 76 -5.11 10.42 -7.96
CA GLU A 76 -4.94 11.70 -7.30
C GLU A 76 -6.29 12.31 -6.94
N HIS A 77 -6.40 12.81 -5.70
CA HIS A 77 -7.58 13.50 -5.22
C HIS A 77 -7.18 14.55 -4.21
N LYS A 78 -7.64 15.79 -4.42
CA LYS A 78 -7.43 16.90 -3.48
C LYS A 78 -8.62 16.99 -2.54
N MET A 79 -8.42 16.57 -1.30
CA MET A 79 -9.44 16.67 -0.25
C MET A 79 -9.78 18.13 0.06
N VAL A 80 -11.06 18.39 0.28
CA VAL A 80 -11.60 19.63 0.86
C VAL A 80 -12.12 19.40 2.28
N PRO A 81 -12.33 20.45 3.10
CA PRO A 81 -12.91 20.28 4.43
C PRO A 81 -14.25 19.54 4.38
N GLY A 82 -14.39 18.51 5.22
CA GLY A 82 -15.56 17.63 5.24
C GLY A 82 -15.35 16.29 4.51
N ASP A 83 -14.35 16.20 3.63
CA ASP A 83 -14.06 14.95 2.94
C ASP A 83 -13.48 13.89 3.88
N MET A 84 -13.87 12.65 3.62
CA MET A 84 -13.31 11.46 4.26
C MET A 84 -12.92 10.45 3.18
N ILE A 85 -11.71 9.92 3.28
CA ILE A 85 -11.25 8.82 2.44
C ILE A 85 -10.98 7.63 3.35
N THR A 86 -11.56 6.49 2.99
CA THR A 86 -11.28 5.19 3.61
C THR A 86 -10.66 4.26 2.57
N PHE A 87 -9.59 3.55 2.92
CA PHE A 87 -8.93 2.62 2.01
C PHE A 87 -8.33 1.44 2.76
N ASN A 88 -8.07 0.36 2.03
CA ASN A 88 -7.38 -0.81 2.57
C ASN A 88 -5.87 -0.54 2.66
N ASN A 89 -5.37 -0.20 3.86
CA ASN A 89 -3.95 0.06 4.09
C ASN A 89 -3.03 -1.17 3.89
N SER A 90 -3.58 -2.38 3.76
CA SER A 90 -2.81 -3.57 3.38
C SER A 90 -2.65 -3.72 1.86
N ARG A 91 -3.35 -2.91 1.05
CA ARG A 91 -3.37 -3.01 -0.41
C ARG A 91 -3.00 -1.70 -1.11
N VAL A 92 -3.50 -0.58 -0.59
CA VAL A 92 -3.36 0.74 -1.21
C VAL A 92 -2.26 1.51 -0.50
N LEU A 93 -1.23 1.90 -1.24
CA LEU A 93 -0.26 2.88 -0.76
C LEU A 93 -0.83 4.28 -0.92
N HIS A 94 -0.41 5.18 -0.05
CA HIS A 94 -0.86 6.56 -0.09
C HIS A 94 0.29 7.51 0.23
N GLY A 95 0.16 8.73 -0.29
CA GLY A 95 1.12 9.79 -0.14
C GLY A 95 0.44 11.12 -0.39
N ARG A 96 1.22 12.19 -0.38
CA ARG A 96 0.76 13.55 -0.67
C ARG A 96 1.80 14.27 -1.51
N SER A 97 1.35 15.13 -2.40
CA SER A 97 2.23 16.09 -3.07
C SER A 97 2.82 17.07 -2.05
N ALA A 98 4.00 17.60 -2.37
CA ALA A 98 4.61 18.67 -1.58
C ALA A 98 3.70 19.90 -1.53
N PHE A 99 3.75 20.64 -0.43
CA PHE A 99 3.01 21.90 -0.28
C PHE A 99 3.78 22.85 0.64
N THR A 100 3.47 24.14 0.53
CA THR A 100 4.00 25.20 1.39
C THR A 100 2.86 25.75 2.24
N VAL A 101 3.12 26.00 3.53
CA VAL A 101 2.19 26.69 4.41
C VAL A 101 2.60 28.16 4.47
N GLN A 102 1.81 29.05 3.89
CA GLN A 102 2.03 30.50 3.94
C GLN A 102 1.14 31.16 5.00
N GLY A 103 1.54 32.34 5.49
CA GLY A 103 0.95 33.01 6.66
C GLY A 103 -0.59 32.99 6.70
N GLY A 104 -1.15 32.41 7.76
CA GLY A 104 -2.59 32.26 7.99
C GLY A 104 -3.23 30.98 7.41
N GLN A 105 -2.53 30.25 6.55
CA GLN A 105 -3.01 28.96 6.05
C GLN A 105 -2.75 27.84 7.05
N SER A 106 -3.65 26.88 7.15
CA SER A 106 -3.45 25.65 7.93
C SER A 106 -3.96 24.44 7.15
N ARG A 107 -3.33 23.29 7.38
CA ARG A 107 -3.76 22.01 6.83
C ARG A 107 -3.84 21.00 7.97
N PHE A 108 -5.05 20.57 8.28
CA PHE A 108 -5.32 19.60 9.34
C PHE A 108 -6.07 18.41 8.75
N LEU A 109 -5.58 17.21 9.05
CA LEU A 109 -6.25 15.96 8.75
C LEU A 109 -6.32 15.14 10.03
N ARG A 110 -7.46 14.50 10.28
CA ARG A 110 -7.63 13.54 11.37
C ARG A 110 -7.71 12.14 10.79
N GLY A 111 -6.83 11.26 11.25
CA GLY A 111 -6.79 9.85 10.86
C GLY A 111 -7.22 8.92 11.99
N ILE A 112 -7.74 7.76 11.62
CA ILE A 112 -7.99 6.62 12.51
C ILE A 112 -7.72 5.34 11.73
N TYR A 113 -7.28 4.29 12.45
CA TYR A 113 -7.13 2.95 11.91
C TYR A 113 -8.19 2.03 12.52
N LEU A 114 -8.69 1.10 11.71
CA LEU A 114 -9.60 0.04 12.12
C LEU A 114 -9.02 -1.30 11.69
N ASP A 115 -9.17 -2.32 12.54
CA ASP A 115 -8.80 -3.68 12.19
C ASP A 115 -9.82 -4.31 11.24
N TRP A 116 -9.31 -5.18 10.36
CA TRP A 116 -10.13 -5.88 9.38
C TRP A 116 -11.22 -6.74 10.01
N ASP A 117 -10.98 -7.32 11.19
CA ASP A 117 -11.97 -8.13 11.89
C ASP A 117 -13.18 -7.30 12.34
N ILE A 118 -12.97 -6.06 12.78
CA ILE A 118 -14.04 -5.11 13.12
C ILE A 118 -14.85 -4.79 11.87
N MET A 119 -14.16 -4.50 10.76
CA MET A 119 -14.80 -4.20 9.47
C MET A 119 -15.63 -5.37 8.96
N TYR A 120 -15.05 -6.58 8.92
CA TYR A 120 -15.75 -7.79 8.45
C TYR A 120 -16.91 -8.17 9.36
N SER A 121 -16.77 -8.00 10.68
CA SER A 121 -17.87 -8.20 11.62
C SER A 121 -19.07 -7.30 11.28
N ARG A 122 -18.82 -6.00 11.09
CA ARG A 122 -19.87 -5.04 10.73
C ARG A 122 -20.46 -5.33 9.34
N MET A 123 -19.63 -5.66 8.36
CA MET A 123 -20.09 -6.02 7.01
C MET A 123 -21.01 -7.23 7.02
N ARG A 124 -20.67 -8.31 7.75
CA ARG A 124 -21.53 -9.50 7.88
C ARG A 124 -22.91 -9.18 8.45
N VAL A 125 -22.96 -8.36 9.50
CA VAL A 125 -24.24 -7.94 10.11
C VAL A 125 -25.06 -7.10 9.12
N LEU A 126 -24.43 -6.16 8.40
CA LEU A 126 -25.11 -5.32 7.42
C LEU A 126 -25.62 -6.14 6.22
N ALA A 127 -24.79 -7.04 5.69
CA ALA A 127 -25.15 -7.94 4.60
C ALA A 127 -26.37 -8.79 4.94
N LYS A 128 -26.40 -9.39 6.13
CA LYS A 128 -27.58 -10.12 6.62
C LYS A 128 -28.82 -9.24 6.73
N LYS A 129 -28.68 -8.02 7.28
CA LYS A 129 -29.80 -7.08 7.46
C LYS A 129 -30.36 -6.56 6.13
N LEU A 130 -29.49 -6.36 5.14
CA LEU A 130 -29.83 -5.83 3.82
C LEU A 130 -30.10 -6.94 2.79
N ASN A 131 -30.00 -8.21 3.20
CA ASN A 131 -30.12 -9.38 2.33
C ASN A 131 -29.16 -9.36 1.11
N ILE A 132 -27.92 -8.91 1.34
CA ILE A 132 -26.85 -8.87 0.34
C ILE A 132 -25.91 -10.05 0.59
N PRO A 133 -25.64 -10.92 -0.40
CA PRO A 133 -24.65 -11.98 -0.24
C PRO A 133 -23.23 -11.40 -0.14
N LEU A 134 -22.43 -11.92 0.78
CA LEU A 134 -21.00 -11.61 0.89
C LEU A 134 -20.18 -12.77 0.33
N SER A 135 -19.34 -12.48 -0.66
CA SER A 135 -18.25 -13.36 -1.10
C SER A 135 -16.92 -12.81 -0.58
N TYR A 136 -16.05 -13.70 -0.09
CA TYR A 136 -14.69 -13.38 0.34
C TYR A 136 -13.68 -13.78 -0.72
#